data_AF-A0A9D1LKB4-F1
#
_entry.id   AF-A0A9D1LKB4-F1
#
_cell.length_a   1.000
_cell.length_b   1.000
_cell.length_c   1.000
_cell.angle_alpha   90.00
_cell.angle_beta   90.00
_cell.angle_gamma   90.00
#
_symmetry.space_group_name_H-M   'P 1'
#
loop_
_entity.id
_entity.type
_entity.pdbx_description
1 polymer ?
#
loop_
_entity_poly.entity_id
_entity_poly.type
_entity_poly.pdbx_seq_one_letter_code
_entity_poly.pdbx_strand_id
1 'polypeptide(L)'
;MGDKIRSFLVTTAEDQKNAAALRVPSCYLFYCIGEGGALQRRGLPASARGGVMGVFDDGTTDWDSVDHARLARDIVSECARRSYGGVLLDFQESAGALEAVRRIAPALTAKRLTHFVPLALSQASEHGKVIVPSDISGGSFADMLRHYTVRFPPERLCLELVRVCSDFVMPSYTAEGRPLSAGEFRGLLERYRPQSYFSAELCAKYFTYQDDSRQVHFLLHDDPSTAAQKIQAAAAQGYFAAFLLYRDWGPAAADIMAFA
;
A
#
# COMPACT_ATOMS: atom_id res chain seq x y z
N MET A 1 5.15 25.99 3.18
CA MET A 1 5.96 24.75 3.13
C MET A 1 5.06 23.68 3.70
N GLY A 2 4.43 22.87 2.85
CA GLY A 2 3.48 21.85 3.32
C GLY A 2 4.22 20.82 4.17
N ASP A 3 3.59 20.32 5.22
CA ASP A 3 4.20 19.28 6.07
C ASP A 3 4.49 18.03 5.24
N LYS A 4 5.69 17.49 5.43
CA LYS A 4 6.19 16.27 4.78
C LYS A 4 5.33 15.09 5.23
N ILE A 5 4.76 14.32 4.30
CA ILE A 5 3.94 13.15 4.65
C ILE A 5 4.85 11.97 5.02
N ARG A 6 4.51 11.26 6.10
CA ARG A 6 5.30 10.11 6.53
C ARG A 6 5.15 8.96 5.53
N SER A 7 6.24 8.49 4.95
CA SER A 7 6.21 7.33 4.05
C SER A 7 6.77 6.08 4.71
N PHE A 8 6.19 4.92 4.43
CA PHE A 8 6.66 3.61 4.87
C PHE A 8 6.86 2.68 3.68
N LEU A 9 8.04 2.06 3.60
CA LEU A 9 8.31 0.97 2.66
C LEU A 9 7.75 -0.34 3.23
N VAL A 10 6.76 -0.91 2.57
CA VAL A 10 6.20 -2.23 2.88
C VAL A 10 7.14 -3.29 2.34
N THR A 11 7.54 -4.23 3.20
CA THR A 11 8.52 -5.28 2.87
C THR A 11 8.01 -6.65 3.26
N THR A 12 8.17 -7.63 2.37
CA THR A 12 7.98 -9.06 2.64
C THR A 12 9.32 -9.73 2.96
N ALA A 13 9.28 -10.97 3.47
CA ALA A 13 10.49 -11.66 3.91
C ALA A 13 11.49 -11.85 2.74
N GLU A 14 10.97 -12.00 1.52
CA GLU A 14 11.75 -12.12 0.29
C GLU A 14 12.48 -10.82 -0.07
N ASP A 15 11.82 -9.68 0.14
CA ASP A 15 12.34 -8.35 -0.19
C ASP A 15 13.38 -7.84 0.81
N GLN A 16 13.29 -8.30 2.06
CA GLN A 16 13.84 -7.63 3.23
C GLN A 16 15.36 -7.43 3.19
N LYS A 17 16.11 -8.35 2.58
CA LYS A 17 17.56 -8.20 2.45
C LYS A 17 17.91 -6.95 1.65
N ASN A 18 17.23 -6.72 0.54
CA ASN A 18 17.49 -5.58 -0.34
C ASN A 18 16.84 -4.31 0.20
N ALA A 19 15.61 -4.41 0.70
CA ALA A 19 14.90 -3.27 1.28
C ALA A 19 15.62 -2.67 2.49
N ALA A 20 16.23 -3.50 3.35
CA ALA A 20 16.97 -3.02 4.52
C ALA A 20 18.19 -2.16 4.15
N ALA A 21 18.78 -2.34 2.97
CA ALA A 21 19.91 -1.55 2.49
C ALA A 21 19.52 -0.08 2.23
N LEU A 22 18.23 0.20 1.97
CA LEU A 22 17.72 1.55 1.71
C LEU A 22 17.65 2.43 2.95
N ARG A 23 17.65 1.84 4.16
CA ARG A 23 17.60 2.56 5.45
C ARG A 23 16.46 3.59 5.56
N VAL A 24 15.32 3.29 4.96
CA VAL A 24 14.09 4.09 5.04
C VAL A 24 13.15 3.55 6.11
N PRO A 25 12.18 4.35 6.61
CA PRO A 25 11.12 3.83 7.46
C PRO A 25 10.35 2.70 6.78
N SER A 26 10.08 1.61 7.48
CA SER A 26 9.45 0.41 6.90
C SER A 26 8.23 -0.05 7.66
N CYS A 27 7.35 -0.75 6.93
CA CYS A 27 6.29 -1.59 7.44
C CYS A 27 6.64 -3.06 7.16
N TYR A 28 6.83 -3.85 8.22
CA TYR A 28 7.32 -5.22 8.11
C TYR A 28 6.17 -6.22 8.12
N LEU A 29 5.72 -6.68 6.94
CA LEU A 29 4.69 -7.72 6.79
C LEU A 29 5.28 -9.12 7.07
N PHE A 30 5.72 -9.35 8.31
CA PHE A 30 6.37 -10.59 8.75
C PHE A 30 5.57 -11.32 9.84
N TYR A 31 4.35 -10.86 10.14
CA TYR A 31 3.54 -11.47 11.17
C TYR A 31 2.24 -11.96 10.56
N CYS A 32 1.90 -13.22 10.78
CA CYS A 32 0.62 -13.77 10.36
C CYS A 32 -0.18 -14.30 11.55
N ILE A 33 -1.47 -14.46 11.36
CA ILE A 33 -2.31 -15.24 12.26
C ILE A 33 -2.14 -16.71 11.87
N GLY A 34 -1.55 -17.49 12.77
CA GLY A 34 -1.30 -18.92 12.56
C GLY A 34 -2.39 -19.80 13.17
N GLU A 35 -2.11 -21.10 13.18
CA GLU A 35 -3.00 -22.12 13.76
C GLU A 35 -3.40 -21.78 15.20
N GLY A 36 -4.69 -21.95 15.52
CA GLY A 36 -5.27 -21.61 16.82
C GLY A 36 -5.27 -20.11 17.12
N GLY A 37 -5.21 -19.25 16.10
CA GLY A 37 -5.28 -17.80 16.20
C GLY A 37 -4.06 -17.12 16.83
N ALA A 38 -2.92 -17.83 16.91
CA ALA A 38 -1.70 -17.31 17.52
C ALA A 38 -0.94 -16.39 16.57
N LEU A 39 -0.33 -15.33 17.11
CA LEU A 39 0.60 -14.48 16.35
C LEU A 39 1.87 -15.26 16.00
N GLN A 40 2.16 -15.41 14.71
CA GLN A 40 3.34 -16.11 14.22
C GLN A 40 4.28 -15.18 13.46
N ARG A 41 5.59 -15.43 13.57
CA ARG A 41 6.64 -14.71 12.84
C ARG A 41 7.01 -15.50 11.59
N ARG A 42 6.92 -14.87 10.42
CA ARG A 42 7.33 -15.42 9.12
C ARG A 42 8.65 -14.77 8.69
N GLY A 43 9.77 -15.48 8.89
CA GLY A 43 11.08 -15.03 8.40
C GLY A 43 11.60 -13.72 9.00
N LEU A 44 11.19 -13.37 10.23
CA LEU A 44 11.51 -12.10 10.89
C LEU A 44 13.03 -11.92 11.12
N PRO A 45 13.72 -11.01 10.40
CA PRO A 45 15.14 -10.76 10.63
C PRO A 45 15.37 -9.92 11.88
N ALA A 46 16.60 -10.00 12.43
CA ALA A 46 16.99 -9.22 13.60
C ALA A 46 16.96 -7.69 13.36
N SER A 47 17.13 -7.28 12.11
CA SER A 47 17.10 -5.87 11.67
C SER A 47 15.70 -5.28 11.57
N ALA A 48 14.63 -6.09 11.56
CA ALA A 48 13.26 -5.61 11.50
C ALA A 48 12.83 -5.04 12.87
N ARG A 49 13.13 -3.77 13.09
CA ARG A 49 12.90 -3.00 14.32
C ARG A 49 12.58 -1.55 13.99
N GLY A 50 11.81 -0.88 14.84
CA GLY A 50 11.30 0.46 14.52
C GLY A 50 10.24 0.41 13.42
N GLY A 51 9.62 1.56 13.08
CA GLY A 51 8.61 1.62 12.02
C GLY A 51 7.29 0.93 12.40
N VAL A 52 6.70 0.21 11.45
CA VAL A 52 5.36 -0.39 11.57
C VAL A 52 5.44 -1.92 11.54
N MET A 53 4.72 -2.56 12.45
CA MET A 53 4.48 -4.01 12.45
C MET A 53 3.34 -4.35 11.49
N GLY A 54 3.59 -5.14 10.45
CA GLY A 54 2.55 -5.65 9.58
C GLY A 54 2.06 -7.02 10.03
N VAL A 55 0.78 -7.12 10.39
CA VAL A 55 0.10 -8.38 10.71
C VAL A 55 -0.90 -8.67 9.61
N PHE A 56 -0.78 -9.83 8.96
CA PHE A 56 -1.66 -10.23 7.86
C PHE A 56 -2.34 -11.58 8.12
N ASP A 57 -3.41 -11.85 7.37
CA ASP A 57 -3.92 -13.21 7.20
C ASP A 57 -3.60 -13.71 5.78
N ASP A 58 -3.32 -15.00 5.65
CA ASP A 58 -3.00 -15.63 4.37
C ASP A 58 -4.24 -16.21 3.67
N GLY A 59 -5.44 -15.77 4.07
CA GLY A 59 -6.72 -16.29 3.59
C GLY A 59 -7.13 -17.63 4.22
N THR A 60 -6.31 -18.22 5.10
CA THR A 60 -6.59 -19.52 5.75
C THR A 60 -6.91 -19.41 7.24
N THR A 61 -7.00 -18.18 7.76
CA THR A 61 -7.27 -17.94 9.18
C THR A 61 -8.67 -18.40 9.58
N ASP A 62 -8.74 -19.35 10.50
CA ASP A 62 -9.97 -19.71 11.20
C ASP A 62 -10.26 -18.67 12.29
N TRP A 63 -11.05 -17.67 11.94
CA TRP A 63 -11.38 -16.54 12.82
C TRP A 63 -12.15 -16.95 14.08
N ASP A 64 -12.90 -18.05 14.05
CA ASP A 64 -13.66 -18.54 15.21
C ASP A 64 -12.74 -19.12 16.29
N SER A 65 -11.55 -19.58 15.91
CA SER A 65 -10.52 -20.08 16.82
C SER A 65 -9.69 -18.97 17.50
N VAL A 66 -9.84 -17.71 17.07
CA VAL A 66 -8.98 -16.61 17.51
C VAL A 66 -9.38 -16.07 18.88
N ASP A 67 -8.52 -16.26 19.89
CA ASP A 67 -8.56 -15.46 21.11
C ASP A 67 -8.05 -14.04 20.83
N HIS A 68 -8.97 -13.13 20.50
CA HIS A 68 -8.63 -11.74 20.17
C HIS A 68 -7.91 -10.99 21.30
N ALA A 69 -8.21 -11.31 22.57
CA ALA A 69 -7.60 -10.64 23.71
C ALA A 69 -6.13 -11.08 23.86
N ARG A 70 -5.85 -12.37 23.65
CA ARG A 70 -4.48 -12.87 23.57
C ARG A 70 -3.74 -12.29 22.38
N LEU A 71 -4.33 -12.32 21.19
CA LEU A 71 -3.71 -11.79 19.97
C LEU A 71 -3.33 -10.30 20.15
N ALA A 72 -4.22 -9.49 20.73
CA ALA A 72 -3.93 -8.09 21.03
C ALA A 72 -2.76 -7.91 22.00
N ARG A 73 -2.68 -8.73 23.07
CA ARG A 73 -1.54 -8.71 24.01
C ARG A 73 -0.23 -9.11 23.34
N ASP A 74 -0.26 -10.12 22.49
CA ASP A 74 0.91 -10.63 21.78
C ASP A 74 1.43 -9.57 20.80
N ILE A 75 0.55 -8.91 20.04
CA ILE A 75 0.90 -7.79 19.14
C ILE A 75 1.52 -6.63 19.93
N VAL A 76 0.91 -6.19 21.03
CA VAL A 76 1.43 -5.10 21.86
C VAL A 76 2.80 -5.44 22.44
N SER A 77 2.97 -6.66 22.93
CA SER A 77 4.24 -7.13 23.51
C SER A 77 5.34 -7.18 22.46
N GLU A 78 5.01 -7.61 21.25
CA GLU A 78 5.92 -7.63 20.12
C GLU A 78 6.34 -6.22 19.69
N CYS A 79 5.37 -5.28 19.64
CA CYS A 79 5.64 -3.87 19.38
C CYS A 79 6.63 -3.28 20.38
N ALA A 80 6.45 -3.53 21.68
CA ALA A 80 7.38 -3.09 22.70
C ALA A 80 8.79 -3.70 22.51
N ARG A 81 8.87 -4.99 22.23
CA ARG A 81 10.13 -5.75 22.08
C ARG A 81 10.95 -5.32 20.85
N ARG A 82 10.27 -4.92 19.78
CA ARG A 82 10.87 -4.51 18.50
C ARG A 82 10.87 -2.99 18.27
N SER A 83 10.34 -2.22 19.22
CA SER A 83 10.22 -0.77 19.14
C SER A 83 9.35 -0.29 17.98
N TYR A 84 8.31 -1.05 17.61
CA TYR A 84 7.35 -0.61 16.60
C TYR A 84 6.50 0.55 17.14
N GLY A 85 6.32 1.60 16.33
CA GLY A 85 5.48 2.76 16.65
C GLY A 85 4.05 2.64 16.13
N GLY A 86 3.78 1.62 15.33
CA GLY A 86 2.45 1.35 14.80
C GLY A 86 2.27 -0.08 14.30
N VAL A 87 1.03 -0.43 13.96
CA VAL A 87 0.61 -1.74 13.49
C VAL A 87 -0.28 -1.60 12.26
N LEU A 88 0.06 -2.26 11.16
CA LEU A 88 -0.83 -2.47 10.03
C LEU A 88 -1.56 -3.81 10.25
N LEU A 89 -2.89 -3.76 10.29
CA LEU A 89 -3.77 -4.93 10.33
C LEU A 89 -4.26 -5.21 8.90
N ASP A 90 -3.43 -5.93 8.15
CA ASP A 90 -3.63 -6.24 6.72
C ASP A 90 -4.43 -7.54 6.56
N PHE A 91 -5.73 -7.47 6.84
CA PHE A 91 -6.60 -8.63 6.76
C PHE A 91 -7.53 -8.57 5.53
N GLN A 92 -7.84 -9.73 4.96
CA GLN A 92 -8.88 -9.89 3.96
C GLN A 92 -10.26 -9.62 4.58
N GLU A 93 -11.12 -8.88 3.88
CA GLU A 93 -12.41 -8.49 4.42
C GLU A 93 -13.31 -9.71 4.67
N SER A 94 -13.69 -9.89 5.93
CA SER A 94 -14.61 -10.91 6.39
C SER A 94 -15.24 -10.48 7.72
N ALA A 95 -16.34 -11.13 8.12
CA ALA A 95 -16.95 -10.87 9.43
C ALA A 95 -15.98 -11.11 10.59
N GLY A 96 -15.17 -12.17 10.50
CA GLY A 96 -14.13 -12.50 11.49
C GLY A 96 -13.02 -11.45 11.54
N ALA A 97 -12.51 -11.00 10.40
CA ALA A 97 -11.50 -9.94 10.34
C ALA A 97 -12.02 -8.61 10.92
N LEU A 98 -13.26 -8.23 10.60
CA LEU A 98 -13.89 -7.03 11.17
C LEU A 98 -14.00 -7.12 12.69
N GLU A 99 -14.42 -8.27 13.23
CA GLU A 99 -14.49 -8.46 14.68
C GLU A 99 -13.10 -8.45 15.33
N ALA A 100 -12.11 -9.08 14.71
CA ALA A 100 -10.73 -9.05 15.19
C ALA A 100 -10.20 -7.60 15.27
N VAL A 101 -10.41 -6.78 14.24
CA VAL A 101 -10.02 -5.36 14.26
C VAL A 101 -10.72 -4.60 15.39
N ARG A 102 -12.04 -4.79 15.57
CA ARG A 102 -12.80 -4.15 16.67
C ARG A 102 -12.25 -4.50 18.05
N ARG A 103 -11.77 -5.74 18.24
CA ARG A 103 -11.24 -6.24 19.51
C ARG A 103 -9.79 -5.84 19.75
N ILE A 104 -8.97 -5.76 18.70
CA ILE A 104 -7.53 -5.46 18.80
C ILE A 104 -7.27 -3.94 18.87
N ALA A 105 -7.95 -3.14 18.06
CA ALA A 105 -7.68 -1.70 17.93
C ALA A 105 -7.74 -0.91 19.25
N PRO A 106 -8.66 -1.19 20.21
CA PRO A 106 -8.67 -0.50 21.50
C PRO A 106 -7.38 -0.72 22.31
N ALA A 107 -6.81 -1.93 22.27
CA ALA A 107 -5.57 -2.24 22.97
C ALA A 107 -4.37 -1.49 22.37
N LEU A 108 -4.32 -1.34 21.04
CA LEU A 108 -3.31 -0.56 20.35
C LEU A 108 -3.41 0.93 20.71
N THR A 109 -4.64 1.46 20.70
CA THR A 109 -4.93 2.85 21.10
C THR A 109 -4.51 3.13 22.54
N ALA A 110 -4.87 2.25 23.48
CA ALA A 110 -4.49 2.37 24.89
C ALA A 110 -2.96 2.39 25.11
N LYS A 111 -2.20 1.78 24.20
CA LYS A 111 -0.74 1.76 24.21
C LYS A 111 -0.10 2.84 23.33
N ARG A 112 -0.91 3.75 22.77
CA ARG A 112 -0.48 4.83 21.86
C ARG A 112 0.26 4.32 20.62
N LEU A 113 -0.06 3.11 20.17
CA LEU A 113 0.41 2.56 18.90
C LEU A 113 -0.53 3.05 17.80
N THR A 114 0.03 3.63 16.73
CA THR A 114 -0.79 4.01 15.57
C THR A 114 -1.22 2.74 14.84
N HIS A 115 -2.51 2.50 14.67
CA HIS A 115 -2.99 1.36 13.90
C HIS A 115 -3.52 1.79 12.53
N PHE A 116 -3.12 1.04 11.51
CA PHE A 116 -3.49 1.21 10.11
C PHE A 116 -4.37 0.04 9.68
N VAL A 117 -5.39 0.32 8.89
CA VAL A 117 -6.35 -0.67 8.38
C VAL A 117 -6.63 -0.40 6.89
N PRO A 118 -6.79 -1.45 6.06
CA PRO A 118 -7.33 -1.31 4.71
C PRO A 118 -8.70 -0.64 4.70
N LEU A 119 -9.04 0.05 3.61
CA LEU A 119 -10.33 0.72 3.43
C LEU A 119 -11.53 -0.18 3.74
N ALA A 120 -11.48 -1.45 3.32
CA ALA A 120 -12.54 -2.44 3.56
C ALA A 120 -12.82 -2.67 5.06
N LEU A 121 -11.79 -2.58 5.91
CA LEU A 121 -11.90 -2.77 7.36
C LEU A 121 -12.14 -1.46 8.13
N SER A 122 -12.25 -0.32 7.44
CA SER A 122 -12.33 1.01 8.08
C SER A 122 -13.48 1.15 9.08
N GLN A 123 -14.62 0.49 8.82
CA GLN A 123 -15.79 0.49 9.70
C GLN A 123 -15.56 -0.22 11.05
N ALA A 124 -14.56 -1.09 11.14
CA ALA A 124 -14.20 -1.79 12.36
C ALA A 124 -13.29 -0.98 13.29
N SER A 125 -12.85 0.21 12.86
CA SER A 125 -11.92 1.04 13.64
C SER A 125 -12.24 2.52 13.57
N GLU A 126 -12.71 3.09 14.67
CA GLU A 126 -13.05 4.52 14.77
C GLU A 126 -11.82 5.44 14.67
N HIS A 127 -10.71 5.05 15.31
CA HIS A 127 -9.48 5.86 15.34
C HIS A 127 -8.38 5.36 14.38
N GLY A 128 -8.65 4.26 13.67
CA GLY A 128 -7.69 3.67 12.73
C GLY A 128 -7.37 4.61 11.58
N LYS A 129 -6.11 4.58 11.16
CA LYS A 129 -5.66 5.20 9.93
C LYS A 129 -6.08 4.32 8.76
N VAL A 130 -6.85 4.87 7.83
CA VAL A 130 -7.44 4.15 6.71
C VAL A 130 -6.52 4.26 5.50
N ILE A 131 -6.08 3.12 5.00
CA ILE A 131 -5.26 3.03 3.79
C ILE A 131 -6.19 2.97 2.57
N VAL A 132 -6.01 3.89 1.63
CA VAL A 132 -6.74 3.95 0.37
C VAL A 132 -5.78 3.83 -0.82
N PRO A 133 -6.14 3.07 -1.86
CA PRO A 133 -5.23 2.80 -2.96
C PRO A 133 -5.18 3.97 -3.96
N SER A 134 -4.04 4.14 -4.62
CA SER A 134 -3.78 5.24 -5.56
C SER A 134 -4.04 4.90 -7.04
N ASP A 135 -4.52 3.70 -7.34
CA ASP A 135 -4.81 3.29 -8.72
C ASP A 135 -6.10 3.93 -9.22
N ILE A 136 -5.99 4.57 -10.38
CA ILE A 136 -7.13 4.96 -11.20
C ILE A 136 -6.76 4.72 -12.67
N SER A 137 -7.72 4.28 -13.45
CA SER A 137 -7.60 4.11 -14.90
C SER A 137 -8.51 5.06 -15.69
N GLY A 138 -9.32 5.85 -14.98
CA GLY A 138 -10.21 6.87 -15.51
C GLY A 138 -10.61 7.87 -14.43
N GLY A 139 -11.22 8.99 -14.84
CA GLY A 139 -11.55 10.08 -13.93
C GLY A 139 -10.34 10.94 -13.55
N SER A 140 -10.39 11.54 -12.36
CA SER A 140 -9.36 12.46 -11.87
C SER A 140 -8.76 11.97 -10.55
N PHE A 141 -7.43 11.91 -10.47
CA PHE A 141 -6.70 11.56 -9.25
C PHE A 141 -6.98 12.56 -8.14
N ALA A 142 -7.11 13.85 -8.48
CA ALA A 142 -7.47 14.88 -7.53
C ALA A 142 -8.90 14.72 -7.00
N ASP A 143 -9.86 14.33 -7.86
CA ASP A 143 -11.22 13.99 -7.40
C ASP A 143 -11.22 12.76 -6.50
N MET A 144 -10.42 11.73 -6.83
CA MET A 144 -10.30 10.52 -6.01
C MET A 144 -9.80 10.85 -4.60
N LEU A 145 -8.75 11.66 -4.46
CA LEU A 145 -8.26 12.06 -3.14
C LEU A 145 -9.34 12.83 -2.37
N ARG A 146 -10.03 13.78 -3.02
CA ARG A 146 -11.13 14.54 -2.41
C ARG A 146 -12.33 13.67 -2.03
N HIS A 147 -12.62 12.63 -2.80
CA HIS A 147 -13.69 11.69 -2.48
C HIS A 147 -13.47 11.03 -1.10
N TYR A 148 -12.23 10.66 -0.78
CA TYR A 148 -11.92 10.07 0.51
C TYR A 148 -11.92 11.09 1.66
N THR A 149 -11.50 12.34 1.44
CA THR A 149 -11.54 13.39 2.48
C THR A 149 -12.96 13.81 2.86
N VAL A 150 -13.95 13.61 1.99
CA VAL A 150 -15.37 13.77 2.33
C VAL A 150 -15.85 12.68 3.30
N ARG A 151 -15.28 11.47 3.20
CA ARG A 151 -15.70 10.30 3.98
C ARG A 151 -14.95 10.16 5.30
N PHE A 152 -13.69 10.58 5.33
CA PHE A 152 -12.81 10.46 6.50
C PHE A 152 -12.04 11.76 6.73
N PRO A 153 -11.79 12.15 7.99
CA PRO A 153 -10.85 13.21 8.31
C PRO A 153 -9.50 12.97 7.65
N PRO A 154 -8.87 13.98 7.01
CA PRO A 154 -7.60 13.79 6.29
C PRO A 154 -6.49 13.17 7.14
N GLU A 155 -6.41 13.50 8.42
CA GLU A 155 -5.43 12.95 9.35
C GLU A 155 -5.63 11.46 9.63
N ARG A 156 -6.76 10.86 9.21
CA ARG A 156 -6.97 9.40 9.22
C ARG A 156 -6.55 8.75 7.91
N LEU A 157 -6.45 9.47 6.81
CA LEU A 157 -6.19 8.88 5.50
C LEU A 157 -4.69 8.61 5.30
N CYS A 158 -4.39 7.45 4.74
CA CYS A 158 -3.07 7.07 4.27
C CYS A 158 -3.17 6.61 2.81
N LEU A 159 -2.20 6.98 1.99
CA LEU A 159 -2.18 6.57 0.57
C LEU A 159 -1.37 5.29 0.40
N GLU A 160 -1.96 4.24 -0.15
CA GLU A 160 -1.20 3.13 -0.71
C GLU A 160 -0.82 3.47 -2.15
N LEU A 161 0.48 3.51 -2.42
CA LEU A 161 1.01 3.79 -3.74
C LEU A 161 1.02 2.52 -4.59
N VAL A 162 -0.09 2.32 -5.29
CA VAL A 162 -0.25 1.25 -6.29
C VAL A 162 0.42 1.67 -7.59
N ARG A 163 1.38 0.86 -8.04
CA ARG A 163 2.08 1.09 -9.32
C ARG A 163 1.21 0.59 -10.47
N VAL A 164 0.63 1.50 -11.24
CA VAL A 164 -0.10 1.15 -12.46
C VAL A 164 0.88 0.75 -13.57
N CYS A 165 0.57 -0.31 -14.30
CA CYS A 165 1.22 -0.67 -15.56
C CYS A 165 0.27 -1.57 -16.36
N SER A 166 -0.59 -0.95 -17.15
CA SER A 166 -1.73 -1.62 -17.80
C SER A 166 -1.86 -1.22 -19.26
N ASP A 167 -2.13 -2.21 -20.10
CA ASP A 167 -2.32 -2.08 -21.54
C ASP A 167 -3.82 -2.22 -21.90
N PHE A 168 -4.32 -1.28 -22.70
CA PHE A 168 -5.71 -1.20 -23.12
C PHE A 168 -5.80 -1.31 -24.63
N VAL A 169 -6.59 -2.26 -25.10
CA VAL A 169 -6.93 -2.39 -26.53
C VAL A 169 -7.98 -1.33 -26.88
N MET A 170 -7.74 -0.55 -27.95
CA MET A 170 -8.61 0.56 -28.35
C MET A 170 -9.57 0.20 -29.50
N PRO A 171 -10.85 0.61 -29.45
CA PRO A 171 -11.50 1.34 -28.35
C PRO A 171 -11.67 0.47 -27.10
N SER A 172 -11.31 1.01 -25.93
CA SER A 172 -11.59 0.37 -24.65
C SER A 172 -12.98 0.76 -24.17
N TYR A 173 -13.75 -0.22 -23.71
CA TYR A 173 -15.08 -0.03 -23.12
C TYR A 173 -15.10 -0.34 -21.61
N THR A 174 -13.95 -0.67 -21.03
CA THR A 174 -13.77 -0.97 -19.62
C THR A 174 -12.67 -0.10 -19.04
N ALA A 175 -12.75 0.11 -17.72
CA ALA A 175 -11.69 0.74 -16.94
C ALA A 175 -10.55 -0.26 -16.62
N GLU A 176 -10.73 -1.54 -16.93
CA GLU A 176 -9.76 -2.59 -16.61
C GLU A 176 -8.87 -2.88 -17.81
N GLY A 177 -7.62 -2.44 -17.73
CA GLY A 177 -6.57 -2.78 -18.68
C GLY A 177 -5.88 -4.08 -18.29
N ARG A 178 -5.20 -4.72 -19.25
CA ARG A 178 -4.39 -5.91 -18.99
C ARG A 178 -3.13 -5.49 -18.22
N PRO A 179 -2.90 -5.96 -16.98
CA PRO A 179 -1.68 -5.66 -16.27
C PRO A 179 -0.48 -6.26 -17.00
N LEU A 180 0.64 -5.54 -17.00
CA LEU A 180 1.88 -5.98 -17.63
C LEU A 180 2.92 -6.36 -16.58
N SER A 181 3.63 -7.45 -16.83
CA SER A 181 4.88 -7.73 -16.14
C SER A 181 5.96 -6.73 -16.52
N ALA A 182 6.98 -6.61 -15.67
CA ALA A 182 8.14 -5.74 -15.96
C ALA A 182 8.86 -6.13 -17.26
N GLY A 183 8.86 -7.42 -17.63
CA GLY A 183 9.44 -7.92 -18.87
C GLY A 183 8.63 -7.52 -20.10
N GLU A 184 7.30 -7.67 -20.06
CA GLU A 184 6.41 -7.25 -21.13
C GLU A 184 6.49 -5.74 -21.37
N PHE A 185 6.43 -4.95 -20.30
CA PHE A 185 6.54 -3.50 -20.40
C PHE A 185 7.87 -3.07 -21.05
N ARG A 186 8.99 -3.67 -20.63
CA ARG A 186 10.31 -3.40 -21.24
C ARG A 186 10.33 -3.78 -22.72
N GLY A 187 9.77 -4.93 -23.08
CA GLY A 187 9.68 -5.38 -24.47
C GLY A 187 8.90 -4.39 -25.35
N LEU A 188 7.80 -3.81 -24.84
CA LEU A 188 7.05 -2.78 -25.55
C LEU A 188 7.87 -1.50 -25.77
N LEU A 189 8.61 -1.05 -24.74
CA LEU A 189 9.49 0.12 -24.86
C LEU A 189 10.60 -0.08 -25.88
N GLU A 190 11.25 -1.26 -25.87
CA GLU A 190 12.34 -1.59 -26.80
C GLU A 190 11.85 -1.69 -28.25
N ARG A 191 10.69 -2.34 -28.44
CA ARG A 191 10.10 -2.59 -29.75
C ARG A 191 9.58 -1.32 -30.41
N TYR A 192 8.76 -0.55 -29.71
CA TYR A 192 8.03 0.57 -30.30
C TYR A 192 8.72 1.91 -30.06
N ARG A 193 9.69 1.99 -29.14
CA ARG A 193 10.37 3.23 -28.72
C ARG A 193 9.42 4.41 -28.57
N PRO A 194 8.31 4.23 -27.83
CA PRO A 194 7.26 5.24 -27.77
C PRO A 194 7.74 6.47 -26.98
N GLN A 195 7.17 7.63 -27.32
CA GLN A 195 7.25 8.80 -26.45
C GLN A 195 6.17 8.70 -25.37
N SER A 196 6.57 8.78 -24.11
CA SER A 196 5.63 8.80 -22.98
C SER A 196 5.23 10.22 -22.62
N TYR A 197 3.95 10.42 -22.35
CA TYR A 197 3.35 11.69 -21.95
C TYR A 197 2.81 11.57 -20.53
N PHE A 198 2.75 12.70 -19.81
CA PHE A 198 2.17 12.75 -18.47
C PHE A 198 0.71 13.20 -18.55
N SER A 199 -0.19 12.46 -17.89
CA SER A 199 -1.58 12.85 -17.68
C SER A 199 -1.73 13.47 -16.30
N ALA A 200 -2.03 14.77 -16.23
CA ALA A 200 -2.32 15.45 -14.98
C ALA A 200 -3.60 14.91 -14.31
N GLU A 201 -4.61 14.56 -15.10
CA GLU A 201 -5.85 13.98 -14.60
C GLU A 201 -5.62 12.63 -13.92
N LEU A 202 -4.87 11.73 -14.56
CA LEU A 202 -4.60 10.40 -13.99
C LEU A 202 -3.42 10.37 -13.01
N CYS A 203 -2.63 11.43 -12.98
CA CYS A 203 -1.33 11.49 -12.31
C CYS A 203 -0.43 10.28 -12.65
N ALA A 204 -0.43 9.90 -13.93
CA ALA A 204 0.29 8.73 -14.47
C ALA A 204 0.83 9.07 -15.86
N LYS A 205 1.78 8.27 -16.34
CA LYS A 205 2.30 8.38 -17.71
C LYS A 205 1.58 7.44 -18.65
N TYR A 206 1.50 7.82 -19.92
CA TYR A 206 0.91 6.97 -20.94
C TYR A 206 1.63 7.11 -22.27
N PHE A 207 1.43 6.13 -23.13
CA PHE A 207 1.72 6.23 -24.56
C PHE A 207 0.78 5.34 -25.36
N THR A 208 0.71 5.59 -26.66
CA THR A 208 -0.05 4.76 -27.60
C THR A 208 0.91 4.07 -28.56
N TYR A 209 0.59 2.84 -28.94
CA TYR A 209 1.30 2.13 -30.01
C TYR A 209 0.31 1.34 -30.85
N GLN A 210 0.75 0.91 -32.03
CA GLN A 210 -0.01 0.03 -32.90
C GLN A 210 0.76 -1.29 -33.03
N ASP A 211 0.08 -2.41 -32.79
CA ASP A 211 0.67 -3.73 -32.93
C ASP A 211 0.79 -4.18 -34.39
N ASP A 212 1.35 -5.37 -34.63
CA ASP A 212 1.53 -5.92 -35.98
C ASP A 212 0.19 -6.19 -36.70
N SER A 213 -0.87 -6.41 -35.94
CA SER A 213 -2.25 -6.61 -36.43
C SER A 213 -2.95 -5.29 -36.73
N ARG A 214 -2.25 -4.15 -36.63
CA ARG A 214 -2.79 -2.78 -36.72
C ARG A 214 -3.78 -2.41 -35.61
N GLN A 215 -3.83 -3.18 -34.53
CA GLN A 215 -4.61 -2.86 -33.34
C GLN A 215 -3.94 -1.72 -32.58
N VAL A 216 -4.71 -0.69 -32.23
CA VAL A 216 -4.21 0.44 -31.43
C VAL A 216 -4.32 0.08 -29.95
N HIS A 217 -3.27 0.41 -29.21
CA HIS A 217 -3.14 0.22 -27.79
C HIS A 217 -2.91 1.56 -27.08
N PHE A 218 -3.46 1.70 -25.88
CA PHE A 218 -3.17 2.76 -24.94
C PHE A 218 -2.58 2.13 -23.69
N LEU A 219 -1.36 2.51 -23.32
CA LEU A 219 -0.68 1.96 -22.15
C LEU A 219 -0.55 3.04 -21.09
N LEU A 220 -1.05 2.76 -19.88
CA LEU A 220 -0.95 3.61 -18.70
C LEU A 220 0.09 3.01 -17.74
N HIS A 221 1.02 3.81 -17.24
CA HIS A 221 2.04 3.35 -16.32
C HIS A 221 2.51 4.42 -15.34
N ASP A 222 2.98 3.96 -14.19
CA ASP A 222 3.65 4.77 -13.18
C ASP A 222 5.17 4.62 -13.24
N ASP A 223 5.85 5.69 -12.85
CA ASP A 223 7.29 5.73 -12.63
C ASP A 223 7.63 6.54 -11.35
N PRO A 224 8.90 6.63 -10.93
CA PRO A 224 9.23 7.34 -9.70
C PRO A 224 8.78 8.81 -9.66
N SER A 225 8.66 9.47 -10.82
CA SER A 225 8.20 10.85 -10.89
C SER A 225 6.69 10.98 -10.66
N THR A 226 5.88 10.05 -11.19
CA THR A 226 4.43 10.03 -10.93
C THR A 226 4.14 9.61 -9.50
N ALA A 227 4.92 8.65 -8.96
CA ALA A 227 4.85 8.25 -7.57
C ALA A 227 5.04 9.41 -6.59
N ALA A 228 6.12 10.18 -6.77
CA ALA A 228 6.38 11.35 -5.94
C ALA A 228 5.24 12.38 -6.02
N GLN A 229 4.69 12.63 -7.22
CA GLN A 229 3.56 13.54 -7.40
C GLN A 229 2.29 13.05 -6.71
N LYS A 230 1.99 11.74 -6.76
CA LYS A 230 0.85 11.15 -6.05
C LYS A 230 0.96 11.37 -4.54
N ILE A 231 2.15 11.17 -3.97
CA ILE A 231 2.40 11.39 -2.55
C ILE A 231 2.28 12.88 -2.18
N GLN A 232 2.85 13.77 -2.99
CA GLN A 232 2.74 15.22 -2.78
C GLN A 232 1.29 15.72 -2.86
N ALA A 233 0.50 15.19 -3.79
CA ALA A 233 -0.91 15.51 -3.90
C ALA A 233 -1.71 15.04 -2.67
N ALA A 234 -1.43 13.85 -2.14
CA ALA A 234 -2.04 13.37 -0.89
C ALA A 234 -1.61 14.23 0.32
N ALA A 235 -0.32 14.60 0.40
CA ALA A 235 0.19 15.50 1.44
C ALA A 235 -0.52 16.86 1.41
N ALA A 236 -0.75 17.43 0.22
CA ALA A 236 -1.48 18.69 0.05
C ALA A 236 -2.95 18.62 0.51
N GLN A 237 -3.54 17.42 0.55
CA GLN A 237 -4.88 17.17 1.10
C GLN A 237 -4.87 16.85 2.60
N GLY A 238 -3.70 16.81 3.24
CA GLY A 238 -3.56 16.54 4.68
C GLY A 238 -3.52 15.06 5.06
N TYR A 239 -3.22 14.16 4.11
CA TYR A 239 -3.08 12.73 4.40
C TYR A 239 -1.95 12.49 5.41
N PHE A 240 -2.15 11.50 6.27
CA PHE A 240 -1.27 11.19 7.40
C PHE A 240 0.03 10.47 7.01
N ALA A 241 -0.07 9.50 6.10
CA ALA A 241 1.06 8.69 5.65
C ALA A 241 0.89 8.16 4.22
N ALA A 242 1.98 7.66 3.64
CA ALA A 242 1.98 6.90 2.39
C ALA A 242 2.68 5.54 2.57
N PHE A 243 2.23 4.53 1.86
CA PHE A 243 2.77 3.17 1.86
C PHE A 243 3.19 2.78 0.46
N LEU A 244 4.40 2.24 0.32
CA LEU A 244 4.95 1.81 -0.96
C LEU A 244 5.43 0.38 -0.85
N LEU A 245 5.07 -0.49 -1.78
CA LEU A 245 5.53 -1.88 -1.77
C LEU A 245 6.91 -1.99 -2.41
N TYR A 246 7.88 -2.58 -1.70
CA TYR A 246 9.24 -2.72 -2.23
C TYR A 246 9.27 -3.52 -3.54
N ARG A 247 8.46 -4.57 -3.67
CA ARG A 247 8.44 -5.39 -4.89
C ARG A 247 8.11 -4.58 -6.15
N ASP A 248 7.31 -3.52 -6.02
CA ASP A 248 6.82 -2.73 -7.15
C ASP A 248 7.82 -1.63 -7.56
N TRP A 249 8.54 -1.09 -6.58
CA TRP A 249 9.40 0.09 -6.73
C TRP A 249 10.90 -0.19 -6.61
N GLY A 250 11.27 -1.32 -6.00
CA GLY A 250 12.65 -1.75 -5.78
C GLY A 250 13.51 -0.65 -5.13
N PRO A 251 14.77 -0.49 -5.57
CA PRO A 251 15.66 0.55 -5.06
C PRO A 251 15.14 1.99 -5.24
N ALA A 252 14.30 2.24 -6.26
CA ALA A 252 13.75 3.58 -6.51
C ALA A 252 12.81 4.07 -5.40
N ALA A 253 12.33 3.16 -4.52
CA ALA A 253 11.53 3.53 -3.36
C ALA A 253 12.23 4.55 -2.46
N ALA A 254 13.56 4.49 -2.31
CA ALA A 254 14.31 5.43 -1.49
C ALA A 254 14.19 6.87 -2.02
N ASP A 255 14.31 7.04 -3.33
CA ASP A 255 14.20 8.36 -3.98
C ASP A 255 12.77 8.87 -3.88
N ILE A 256 11.76 8.03 -4.17
CA ILE A 256 10.34 8.40 -4.07
C ILE A 256 10.00 8.90 -2.67
N MET A 257 10.47 8.19 -1.63
CA MET A 257 10.23 8.55 -0.23
C MET A 257 11.02 9.78 0.24
N ALA A 258 12.09 10.17 -0.46
CA ALA A 258 12.84 11.37 -0.13
C ALA A 258 12.06 12.65 -0.48
N PHE A 259 11.26 12.60 -1.55
CA PHE A 259 10.44 13.71 -2.08
C PHE A 259 9.03 13.82 -1.47
N ALA A 260 8.58 12.79 -0.76
CA ALA A 260 7.33 12.71 0.00
C ALA A 260 7.38 13.56 1.26
#